data_AF-A0A948SIA6-F1
#
_entry.id   AF-A0A948SIA6-F1
#
_cell.length_a   1.000
_cell.length_b   1.000
_cell.length_c   1.000
_cell.angle_alpha   90.00
_cell.angle_beta   90.00
_cell.angle_gamma   90.00
#
_symmetry.space_group_name_H-M   'P 1'
#
loop_
_entity.id
_entity.type
_entity.pdbx_description
1 polymer ?
#
loop_
_entity_poly.entity_id
_entity_poly.type
_entity_poly.pdbx_seq_one_letter_code
_entity_poly.pdbx_strand_id
1 'polypeptide(L)'
;GTWWVWDEPTLVSFLIVFLLYATYQPLRFSIEDPERQARYAAVFSVVAGAFIPLNFIAVRLADPLIHPRVLGTSGGGLTAGMRPAFYLCIIGALLLYATLCKYEMASKHTRAQVKALRRRLGQDAPARPARSSAPEVPAQ
;
A
#
# COMPACT_ATOMS: atom_id res chain seq x y z
N GLY A 1 7.75 8.18 -32.08
CA GLY A 1 7.12 7.40 -31.00
C GLY A 1 5.94 8.17 -30.47
N THR A 2 4.82 7.49 -30.19
CA THR A 2 3.65 8.08 -29.55
C THR A 2 3.84 8.04 -28.04
N TRP A 3 3.57 9.14 -27.34
CA TRP A 3 3.74 9.23 -25.89
C TRP A 3 2.53 8.71 -25.10
N TRP A 4 1.34 8.79 -25.69
CA TRP A 4 0.10 8.24 -25.15
C TRP A 4 -0.87 7.86 -26.26
N VAL A 5 -1.56 6.74 -26.10
CA VAL A 5 -2.57 6.23 -27.04
C VAL A 5 -3.78 5.79 -26.23
N TRP A 6 -4.92 6.43 -26.45
CA TRP A 6 -6.17 6.13 -25.75
C TRP A 6 -6.82 4.82 -26.21
N ASP A 7 -6.57 4.43 -27.46
CA ASP A 7 -7.09 3.18 -28.02
C ASP A 7 -6.32 1.94 -27.56
N GLU A 8 -5.18 2.11 -26.88
CA GLU A 8 -4.36 0.99 -26.39
C GLU A 8 -4.87 0.52 -25.02
N PRO A 9 -5.44 -0.70 -24.91
CA PRO A 9 -6.09 -1.17 -23.69
C PRO A 9 -5.13 -1.25 -22.51
N THR A 10 -3.86 -1.58 -22.77
CA THR A 10 -2.81 -1.72 -21.74
C THR A 10 -2.50 -0.38 -21.05
N LEU A 11 -2.39 0.72 -21.81
CA LEU A 11 -2.09 2.03 -21.24
C LEU A 11 -3.28 2.56 -20.43
N VAL A 12 -4.50 2.45 -20.96
CA VAL A 12 -5.71 2.88 -20.24
C VAL A 12 -5.90 2.08 -18.95
N SER A 13 -5.70 0.75 -19.01
CA SER A 13 -5.78 -0.12 -17.84
C SER A 13 -4.74 0.25 -16.78
N PHE A 14 -3.49 0.53 -17.19
CA PHE A 14 -2.46 1.05 -16.29
C PHE A 14 -2.89 2.37 -15.62
N LEU A 15 -3.47 3.31 -16.38
CA LEU A 15 -3.95 4.59 -15.84
C LEU A 15 -5.08 4.37 -14.82
N ILE A 16 -6.04 3.49 -15.11
CA ILE A 16 -7.13 3.18 -14.18
C ILE A 16 -6.58 2.60 -12.88
N VAL A 17 -5.69 1.60 -12.96
CA VAL A 17 -5.02 1.03 -11.78
C VAL A 17 -4.24 2.11 -11.03
N PHE A 18 -3.48 2.93 -11.73
CA PHE A 18 -2.69 4.00 -11.13
C PHE A 18 -3.56 4.98 -10.35
N LEU A 19 -4.66 5.46 -10.94
CA LEU A 19 -5.60 6.36 -10.28
C LEU A 19 -6.30 5.69 -9.11
N LEU A 20 -6.69 4.41 -9.25
CA LEU A 20 -7.23 3.62 -8.15
C LEU A 20 -6.25 3.60 -6.97
N TYR A 21 -4.99 3.23 -7.18
CA TYR A 21 -4.00 3.21 -6.09
C TYR A 21 -3.67 4.61 -5.55
N ALA A 22 -3.65 5.64 -6.41
CA ALA A 22 -3.39 7.03 -5.99
C ALA A 22 -4.49 7.58 -5.09
N THR A 23 -5.76 7.21 -5.31
CA THR A 23 -6.89 7.66 -4.49
C THR A 23 -6.93 7.06 -3.08
N TYR A 24 -6.17 6.00 -2.80
CA TYR A 24 -6.12 5.37 -1.47
C TYR A 24 -5.63 6.31 -0.36
N GLN A 25 -4.56 7.08 -0.62
CA GLN A 25 -3.99 8.01 0.37
C GLN A 25 -4.97 9.13 0.74
N PRO A 26 -5.50 9.94 -0.20
CA PRO A 26 -6.44 11.01 0.14
C PRO A 26 -7.74 10.48 0.77
N LEU A 27 -8.23 9.31 0.35
CA LEU A 27 -9.37 8.66 1.01
C LEU A 27 -9.11 8.42 2.49
N ARG A 28 -7.91 7.90 2.83
CA ARG A 28 -7.53 7.64 4.22
C ARG A 28 -7.43 8.93 5.03
N PHE A 29 -6.83 9.99 4.48
CA PHE A 29 -6.66 11.26 5.19
C PHE A 29 -7.95 12.08 5.31
N SER A 30 -8.94 11.83 4.45
CA SER A 30 -10.23 12.54 4.47
C SER A 30 -11.18 12.10 5.59
N ILE A 31 -10.87 11.02 6.32
CA ILE A 31 -11.75 10.46 7.36
C ILE A 31 -11.11 10.68 8.73
N GLU A 32 -11.75 11.49 9.56
CA GLU A 32 -11.27 11.86 10.90
C GLU A 32 -11.48 10.75 11.94
N ASP A 33 -12.62 10.06 11.89
CA ASP A 33 -12.97 8.97 12.80
C ASP A 33 -12.12 7.72 12.49
N PRO A 34 -11.25 7.27 13.42
CA PRO A 34 -10.35 6.13 13.21
C PRO A 34 -11.07 4.82 12.90
N GLU A 35 -12.26 4.59 13.46
CA GLU A 35 -13.02 3.36 13.22
C GLU A 35 -13.61 3.33 11.81
N ARG A 36 -14.21 4.45 11.39
CA ARG A 36 -14.68 4.61 10.01
C ARG A 36 -13.53 4.55 9.01
N GLN A 37 -12.41 5.20 9.32
CA GLN A 37 -11.21 5.16 8.47
C GLN A 37 -10.74 3.72 8.25
N ALA A 38 -10.64 2.91 9.30
CA ALA A 38 -10.23 1.51 9.20
C ALA A 38 -11.19 0.68 8.34
N ARG A 39 -12.50 0.88 8.50
CA ARG A 39 -13.53 0.17 7.71
C ARG A 39 -13.46 0.51 6.23
N TYR A 40 -13.43 1.79 5.88
CA TYR A 40 -13.35 2.21 4.47
C TYR A 40 -12.03 1.79 3.82
N ALA A 41 -10.91 1.89 4.54
CA ALA A 41 -9.62 1.42 4.04
C ALA A 41 -9.60 -0.09 3.78
N ALA A 42 -10.27 -0.90 4.63
CA ALA A 42 -10.38 -2.34 4.43
C ALA A 42 -11.25 -2.70 3.22
N VAL A 43 -12.40 -2.03 3.04
CA VAL A 43 -13.24 -2.25 1.86
C VAL A 43 -12.48 -1.87 0.59
N PHE A 44 -11.82 -0.71 0.60
CA PHE A 44 -11.04 -0.25 -0.54
C PHE A 44 -9.91 -1.22 -0.90
N SER A 45 -9.17 -1.74 0.09
CA SER A 45 -8.07 -2.67 -0.17
C SER A 45 -8.55 -4.01 -0.73
N VAL A 46 -9.71 -4.50 -0.29
CA VAL A 46 -10.33 -5.72 -0.86
C VAL A 46 -10.75 -5.48 -2.31
N VAL A 47 -11.39 -4.34 -2.60
CA VAL A 47 -11.80 -3.99 -3.96
C VAL A 47 -10.59 -3.81 -4.88
N ALA A 48 -9.55 -3.10 -4.42
CA ALA A 48 -8.30 -2.94 -5.16
C ALA A 48 -7.62 -4.29 -5.41
N GLY A 49 -7.63 -5.20 -4.43
CA GLY A 49 -7.14 -6.57 -4.58
C GLY A 49 -7.90 -7.36 -5.65
N ALA A 50 -9.24 -7.26 -5.67
CA ALA A 50 -10.09 -7.88 -6.69
C ALA A 50 -9.88 -7.27 -8.09
N PHE A 51 -9.47 -6.00 -8.16
CA PHE A 51 -9.18 -5.32 -9.41
C PHE A 51 -7.92 -5.85 -10.11
N ILE A 52 -6.97 -6.43 -9.39
CA ILE A 52 -5.73 -6.99 -9.97
C ILE A 52 -6.03 -8.14 -10.97
N PRO A 53 -6.74 -9.22 -10.60
CA PRO A 53 -7.07 -10.28 -11.56
C PRO A 53 -8.03 -9.80 -12.64
N LEU A 54 -8.96 -8.91 -12.31
CA LEU A 54 -9.87 -8.30 -13.29
C LEU A 54 -9.07 -7.55 -14.38
N ASN A 55 -8.12 -6.72 -13.98
CA ASN A 55 -7.25 -5.97 -14.88
C ASN A 55 -6.40 -6.91 -15.75
N PHE A 56 -5.85 -7.98 -15.17
CA PHE A 56 -5.11 -8.99 -15.90
C PHE A 56 -5.95 -9.66 -16.99
N ILE A 57 -7.20 -10.00 -16.68
CA ILE A 57 -8.15 -10.60 -17.63
C ILE A 57 -8.54 -9.58 -18.71
N ALA A 58 -8.87 -8.35 -18.33
CA ALA A 58 -9.30 -7.29 -19.23
C ALA A 58 -8.25 -6.96 -20.30
N VAL A 59 -6.99 -6.76 -19.91
CA VAL A 59 -5.88 -6.50 -20.87
C VAL A 59 -5.63 -7.68 -21.81
N ARG A 60 -5.98 -8.90 -21.38
CA ARG A 60 -5.69 -10.12 -22.13
C ARG A 60 -6.82 -10.51 -23.09
N LEU A 61 -8.06 -10.13 -22.76
CA LEU A 61 -9.21 -10.18 -23.67
C LEU A 61 -9.13 -9.10 -24.74
N ALA A 62 -8.56 -7.94 -24.42
CA ALA A 62 -8.39 -6.87 -25.39
C ALA A 62 -7.25 -7.17 -26.37
N ASP A 63 -7.41 -6.74 -27.62
CA ASP A 63 -6.38 -6.86 -28.65
C ASP A 63 -5.38 -5.69 -28.54
N PRO A 64 -4.11 -5.94 -28.19
CA PRO A 64 -3.12 -4.88 -28.08
C PRO A 64 -2.65 -4.44 -29.48
N LEU A 65 -2.49 -3.14 -29.68
CA LEU A 65 -2.04 -2.56 -30.95
C LEU A 65 -0.51 -2.43 -31.00
N ILE A 66 0.13 -2.21 -29.83
CA ILE A 66 1.56 -1.85 -29.77
C ILE A 66 2.38 -2.80 -28.86
N HIS A 67 1.78 -3.42 -27.84
CA HIS A 67 2.53 -4.18 -26.84
C HIS A 67 2.51 -5.72 -27.07
N PRO A 68 3.68 -6.36 -27.32
CA PRO A 68 3.76 -7.82 -27.46
C PRO A 68 3.55 -8.53 -26.11
N ARG A 69 2.80 -9.64 -26.12
CA ARG A 69 2.44 -10.40 -24.91
C ARG A 69 3.56 -11.34 -24.46
N VAL A 70 4.19 -11.02 -23.33
CA VAL A 70 5.31 -11.78 -22.73
C VAL A 70 4.95 -13.23 -22.35
N LEU A 71 3.69 -13.46 -21.94
CA LEU A 71 3.16 -14.78 -21.57
C LEU A 71 2.23 -15.38 -22.64
N GLY A 72 2.43 -15.09 -23.93
CA GLY A 72 1.65 -15.68 -25.03
C GLY A 72 2.29 -16.94 -25.64
N THR A 73 1.47 -17.87 -26.12
CA THR A 73 1.90 -19.07 -26.88
C THR A 73 2.25 -18.77 -28.34
N SER A 74 1.94 -17.57 -28.84
CA SER A 74 2.15 -17.18 -30.24
C SER A 74 3.39 -16.28 -30.39
N GLY A 75 4.50 -16.86 -30.83
CA GLY A 75 5.56 -16.20 -31.62
C GLY A 75 6.47 -15.14 -30.96
N GLY A 76 6.17 -14.61 -29.77
CA GLY A 76 6.94 -13.52 -29.15
C GLY A 76 7.07 -13.59 -27.63
N GLY A 77 6.85 -14.77 -27.05
CA GLY A 77 6.88 -14.99 -25.60
C GLY A 77 8.30 -15.09 -25.02
N LEU A 78 8.36 -15.16 -23.69
CA LEU A 78 9.58 -15.30 -22.87
C LEU A 78 10.54 -16.38 -23.42
N THR A 79 11.64 -15.93 -24.05
CA THR A 79 12.66 -16.80 -24.65
C THR A 79 13.34 -17.65 -23.58
N ALA A 80 13.78 -18.86 -23.95
CA ALA A 80 14.31 -19.83 -22.98
C ALA A 80 15.46 -19.27 -22.10
N GLY A 81 16.30 -18.42 -22.66
CA GLY A 81 17.39 -17.76 -21.93
C GLY A 81 16.96 -16.69 -20.93
N MET A 82 15.81 -16.04 -21.12
CA MET A 82 15.31 -14.98 -20.23
C MET A 82 14.45 -15.52 -19.07
N ARG A 83 13.95 -16.75 -19.18
CA ARG A 83 13.16 -17.43 -18.14
C ARG A 83 13.81 -17.48 -16.76
N PRO A 84 15.08 -17.90 -16.60
CA PRO A 84 15.70 -17.96 -15.28
C PRO A 84 15.81 -16.58 -14.62
N ALA A 85 16.18 -15.54 -15.38
CA ALA A 85 16.24 -14.17 -14.87
C ALA A 85 14.85 -13.67 -14.43
N PHE A 86 13.82 -13.94 -15.22
CA PHE A 86 12.44 -13.58 -14.89
C PHE A 86 11.97 -14.22 -13.57
N TYR A 87 12.18 -15.53 -13.38
CA TYR A 87 11.81 -16.20 -12.15
C TYR A 87 12.66 -15.75 -10.96
N LEU A 88 13.95 -15.49 -11.17
CA LEU A 88 14.82 -14.93 -10.13
C LEU A 88 14.31 -13.56 -9.65
N CYS A 89 13.89 -12.69 -10.58
CA CYS A 89 13.29 -11.41 -10.23
C CYS A 89 11.98 -11.56 -9.46
N ILE A 90 11.10 -12.49 -9.86
CA ILE A 90 9.86 -12.77 -9.12
C ILE A 90 10.16 -13.25 -7.71
N ILE A 91 11.06 -14.22 -7.56
CA ILE A 91 11.46 -14.76 -6.26
C ILE A 91 12.09 -13.66 -5.40
N GLY A 92 12.98 -12.84 -5.98
CA GLY A 92 13.58 -11.70 -5.30
C GLY A 92 12.54 -10.69 -4.82
N ALA A 93 11.57 -10.33 -5.65
CA ALA A 93 10.48 -9.43 -5.30
C ALA A 93 9.57 -10.02 -4.19
N LEU A 94 9.28 -11.32 -4.25
CA LEU A 94 8.51 -12.03 -3.22
C LEU A 94 9.25 -12.08 -1.89
N LEU A 95 10.55 -12.36 -1.91
CA LEU A 95 11.40 -12.36 -0.71
C LEU A 95 11.50 -10.97 -0.09
N LEU A 96 11.67 -9.93 -0.93
CA LEU A 96 11.66 -8.54 -0.49
C LEU A 96 10.32 -8.20 0.16
N TYR A 97 9.20 -8.51 -0.51
CA TYR A 97 7.86 -8.28 0.02
C TYR A 97 7.64 -8.99 1.36
N ALA A 98 7.99 -10.28 1.44
CA ALA A 98 7.88 -11.05 2.68
C ALA A 98 8.73 -10.47 3.82
N THR A 99 9.92 -9.97 3.51
CA THR A 99 10.82 -9.33 4.49
C THR A 99 10.22 -8.02 4.99
N LEU A 100 9.67 -7.20 4.11
CA LEU A 100 8.98 -5.95 4.48
C LEU A 100 7.74 -6.22 5.32
N CYS A 101 6.93 -7.21 4.98
CA CYS A 101 5.79 -7.62 5.80
C CYS A 101 6.20 -8.05 7.21
N LYS A 102 7.26 -8.87 7.34
CA LYS A 102 7.79 -9.26 8.65
C LYS A 102 8.27 -8.06 9.46
N TYR A 103 8.98 -7.14 8.82
CA TYR A 103 9.47 -5.91 9.46
C TYR A 103 8.31 -5.03 9.96
N GLU A 104 7.24 -4.91 9.17
CA GLU A 104 6.05 -4.13 9.51
C GLU A 104 5.29 -4.73 10.69
N MET A 105 5.09 -6.06 10.69
CA MET A 105 4.45 -6.78 11.79
C MET A 105 5.27 -6.69 13.08
N ALA A 106 6.60 -6.85 13.00
CA ALA A 106 7.50 -6.69 14.13
C ALA A 106 7.43 -5.26 14.70
N SER A 107 7.46 -4.24 13.83
CA SER A 107 7.33 -2.84 14.22
C SER A 107 6.01 -2.55 14.95
N LYS A 108 4.90 -3.10 14.45
CA LYS A 108 3.59 -2.99 15.11
C LYS A 108 3.58 -3.68 16.48
N HIS A 109 4.15 -4.87 16.57
CA HIS A 109 4.21 -5.64 17.82
C HIS A 109 5.04 -4.92 18.88
N THR A 110 6.23 -4.42 18.54
CA THR A 110 7.07 -3.65 19.46
C THR A 110 6.37 -2.37 19.92
N ARG A 111 5.70 -1.62 19.02
CA ARG A 111 4.92 -0.44 19.40
C ARG A 111 3.78 -0.78 20.36
N ALA A 112 3.10 -1.91 20.14
CA ALA A 112 2.03 -2.38 21.02
C ALA A 112 2.56 -2.75 22.42
N GLN A 113 3.72 -3.43 22.50
CA GLN A 113 4.38 -3.77 23.76
C GLN A 113 4.81 -2.53 24.55
N VAL A 114 5.41 -1.53 23.88
CA VAL A 114 5.79 -0.26 24.52
C VAL A 114 4.57 0.47 25.07
N LYS A 115 3.47 0.53 24.29
CA LYS A 115 2.20 1.13 24.73
C LYS A 115 1.61 0.39 25.93
N ALA A 116 1.65 -0.94 25.92
CA ALA A 116 1.16 -1.76 27.04
C ALA A 116 2.01 -1.57 28.31
N LEU A 117 3.34 -1.46 28.17
CA LEU A 117 4.23 -1.23 29.31
C LEU A 117 4.04 0.18 29.91
N ARG A 118 3.93 1.22 29.08
CA ARG A 118 3.60 2.59 29.54
C ARG A 118 2.28 2.65 30.32
N ARG A 119 1.25 1.93 29.85
CA ARG A 119 -0.02 1.77 30.56
C ARG A 119 0.16 1.14 31.95
N ARG A 120 0.95 0.06 32.05
CA ARG A 120 1.23 -0.62 33.33
C ARG A 120 2.02 0.24 34.31
N LEU A 121 2.89 1.10 33.81
CA LEU A 121 3.65 2.06 34.61
C LEU A 121 2.82 3.28 35.06
N GLY A 122 1.52 3.35 34.69
CA GLY A 122 0.64 4.47 35.06
C GLY A 122 1.03 5.80 34.43
N GLN A 123 1.91 5.80 33.43
CA GLN A 123 2.43 7.00 32.77
C GLN A 123 1.43 7.65 31.78
N ASP A 124 0.28 7.02 31.56
CA ASP A 124 -0.82 7.54 30.73
C ASP A 124 -1.78 8.46 31.52
N ALA A 125 -1.49 8.78 32.79
CA ALA A 125 -2.18 9.87 33.48
C ALA A 125 -1.87 11.20 32.75
N PRO A 126 -2.87 12.09 32.53
CA PRO A 126 -2.62 13.40 31.93
C PRO A 126 -1.48 14.04 32.71
N ALA A 127 -0.47 14.56 32.00
CA ALA A 127 0.70 15.20 32.59
C ALA A 127 0.22 16.00 33.81
N ARG A 128 0.59 15.54 35.01
CA ARG A 128 0.26 16.23 36.25
C ARG A 128 0.63 17.68 35.97
N PRO A 129 -0.30 18.64 36.06
CA PRO A 129 -0.01 20.02 35.70
C PRO A 129 1.30 20.35 36.39
N ALA A 130 2.32 20.69 35.58
CA ALA A 130 3.66 20.93 36.07
C ALA A 130 3.48 21.77 37.33
N ARG A 131 3.97 21.26 38.47
CA ARG A 131 3.88 21.98 39.74
C ARG A 131 4.43 23.36 39.42
N SER A 132 3.53 24.33 39.32
CA SER A 132 3.90 25.68 38.99
C SER A 132 4.78 26.12 40.14
N SER A 133 6.07 26.30 39.85
CA SER A 133 7.05 26.82 40.80
C SER A 133 6.86 28.32 41.02
N ALA A 134 5.76 28.91 40.53
CA ALA A 134 5.51 30.34 40.66
C ALA A 134 5.29 30.66 42.15
N PRO A 135 6.14 31.52 42.75
CA PRO A 135 5.94 31.98 44.11
C PRO A 135 4.65 32.81 44.17
N GLU A 136 3.75 32.47 45.09
CA GLU A 136 2.56 33.27 45.37
C GLU A 136 3.02 34.60 45.99
N VAL A 137 2.91 35.69 45.22
CA VAL A 137 3.15 37.04 45.71
C VAL A 137 1.89 37.45 46.50
N PRO A 138 1.99 37.83 47.79
CA PRO A 138 0.85 38.33 48.52
C PRO A 138 0.39 39.66 47.91
N ALA A 139 -0.86 39.73 47.47
CA ALA A 139 -1.49 40.98 47.09
C ALA A 139 -1.65 41.84 48.36
N GLN A 140 -1.09 43.06 48.30
CA GLN A 140 -1.34 44.13 49.27
C GLN A 140 -2.67 44.82 48.96
#